data_AF-A0A6G0YFC2-F1
#
_entry.id   AF-A0A6G0YFC2-F1
#
_cell.length_a   1.000
_cell.length_b   1.000
_cell.length_c   1.000
_cell.angle_alpha   90.00
_cell.angle_beta   90.00
_cell.angle_gamma   90.00
#
_symmetry.space_group_name_H-M   'P 1'
#
loop_
_entity.id
_entity.type
_entity.pdbx_description
1 polymer ?
#
loop_
_entity_poly.entity_id
_entity_poly.type
_entity_poly.pdbx_seq_one_letter_code
_entity_poly.pdbx_strand_id
1 'polypeptide(L)'
;MLGMNNQPTNENGNHNWVWYQSIQNLQNNIVMPEMENTNNRPMPDYLKMSNTEKLKLLTLLTDWNMGFLFKTCYDALVDIEALRHISSSQCDTLLSNYPLGIRIKFIAKLRRWKYVDSTDYDIENHNILPSFSSTFL
;
A
#
# COMPACT_ATOMS: atom_id res chain seq x y z
N MET A 1 -35.06 -58.15 -21.99
CA MET A 1 -35.70 -57.08 -21.17
C MET A 1 -34.57 -56.19 -20.67
N LEU A 2 -34.22 -55.11 -21.37
CA LEU A 2 -34.75 -53.73 -21.30
C LEU A 2 -34.65 -53.08 -19.90
N GLY A 3 -33.98 -51.92 -19.85
CA GLY A 3 -33.97 -50.98 -18.73
C GLY A 3 -32.63 -50.24 -18.63
N MET A 4 -32.29 -49.29 -19.50
CA MET A 4 -32.70 -47.86 -19.54
C MET A 4 -31.67 -46.92 -18.86
N ASN A 5 -31.15 -46.01 -19.70
CA ASN A 5 -30.37 -44.82 -19.39
C ASN A 5 -31.03 -43.95 -18.31
N ASN A 6 -30.21 -43.32 -17.47
CA ASN A 6 -30.54 -42.04 -16.84
C ASN A 6 -29.27 -41.22 -16.60
N GLN A 7 -29.12 -40.17 -17.39
CA GLN A 7 -28.24 -39.04 -17.15
C GLN A 7 -29.13 -37.88 -16.71
N PRO A 8 -28.87 -37.23 -15.56
CA PRO A 8 -29.40 -35.90 -15.29
C PRO A 8 -28.35 -34.83 -15.63
N THR A 9 -28.89 -33.78 -16.20
CA THR A 9 -28.31 -32.51 -16.64
C THR A 9 -27.81 -31.63 -15.48
N ASN A 10 -26.69 -30.95 -15.73
CA ASN A 10 -26.39 -29.52 -15.48
C ASN A 10 -26.96 -28.85 -14.21
N GLU A 11 -26.06 -28.30 -13.37
CA GLU A 11 -26.06 -26.86 -13.04
C GLU A 11 -24.86 -26.45 -12.17
N ASN A 12 -24.03 -25.58 -12.74
CA ASN A 12 -23.40 -24.38 -12.18
C ASN A 12 -22.79 -24.35 -10.76
N GLY A 13 -21.51 -23.96 -10.76
CA GLY A 13 -21.02 -22.86 -9.94
C GLY A 13 -20.35 -23.25 -8.63
N ASN A 14 -19.06 -23.60 -8.68
CA ASN A 14 -18.27 -23.66 -7.46
C ASN A 14 -17.05 -22.74 -7.57
N HIS A 15 -17.18 -21.56 -6.95
CA HIS A 15 -16.12 -20.59 -6.73
C HIS A 15 -15.00 -21.25 -5.94
N ASN A 16 -13.87 -21.54 -6.61
CA ASN A 16 -12.70 -22.11 -5.97
C ASN A 16 -11.83 -21.00 -5.37
N TRP A 17 -12.11 -20.64 -4.11
CA TRP A 17 -11.18 -19.87 -3.29
C TRP A 17 -10.12 -20.81 -2.72
N VAL A 18 -8.94 -20.87 -3.32
CA VAL A 18 -7.79 -21.58 -2.74
C VAL A 18 -6.74 -20.56 -2.30
N TRP A 19 -6.87 -20.09 -1.07
CA TRP A 19 -5.78 -19.41 -0.38
C TRP A 19 -5.40 -20.21 0.87
N TYR A 20 -4.25 -20.88 0.75
CA TYR A 20 -3.47 -21.59 1.77
C TYR A 20 -4.05 -22.87 2.38
N GLN A 21 -3.44 -24.02 2.02
CA GLN A 21 -3.44 -25.24 2.83
C GLN A 21 -2.02 -25.55 3.28
N SER A 22 -1.87 -25.81 4.59
CA SER A 22 -0.61 -26.16 5.24
C SER A 22 -0.12 -27.51 4.72
N ILE A 23 0.99 -27.54 3.98
CA ILE A 23 1.58 -28.79 3.50
C ILE A 23 2.30 -29.46 4.68
N GLN A 24 1.68 -30.48 5.25
CA GLN A 24 2.37 -31.45 6.11
C GLN A 24 2.07 -32.85 5.58
N ASN A 25 3.13 -33.49 5.07
CA ASN A 25 3.25 -34.89 4.69
C ASN A 25 2.43 -35.38 3.47
N LEU A 26 3.07 -35.35 2.29
CA LEU A 26 2.97 -36.46 1.35
C LEU A 26 4.33 -36.63 0.65
N GLN A 27 5.01 -37.75 0.94
CA GLN A 27 6.15 -38.23 0.16
C GLN A 27 5.64 -38.56 -1.24
N ASN A 28 5.88 -37.70 -2.23
CA ASN A 28 5.90 -38.02 -3.66
C ASN A 28 6.40 -36.80 -4.45
N ASN A 29 7.65 -36.87 -4.95
CA ASN A 29 8.19 -36.15 -6.11
C ASN A 29 7.69 -34.72 -6.37
N ILE A 30 7.81 -33.81 -5.39
CA ILE A 30 7.79 -32.38 -5.69
C ILE A 30 9.18 -32.02 -6.22
N VAL A 31 9.32 -31.95 -7.54
CA VAL A 31 10.39 -31.17 -8.16
C VAL A 31 10.14 -29.73 -7.71
N MET A 32 10.92 -29.27 -6.73
CA MET A 32 11.04 -27.85 -6.45
C MET A 32 11.49 -27.18 -7.75
N PRO A 33 10.76 -26.18 -8.28
CA PRO A 33 11.30 -25.37 -9.34
C PRO A 33 12.62 -24.82 -8.79
N GLU A 34 13.73 -25.10 -9.49
CA GLU A 34 15.02 -24.56 -9.15
C GLU A 34 14.84 -23.07 -8.89
N MET A 35 15.19 -22.63 -7.68
CA MET A 35 15.22 -21.21 -7.34
C MET A 35 16.41 -20.63 -8.09
N GLU A 36 16.24 -20.45 -9.40
CA GLU A 36 17.21 -19.84 -10.29
C GLU A 36 17.60 -18.50 -9.66
N ASN A 37 18.90 -18.34 -9.38
CA ASN A 37 19.53 -17.17 -8.83
C ASN A 37 18.92 -15.86 -9.40
N THR A 38 17.97 -15.27 -8.68
CA THR A 38 17.09 -14.19 -9.17
C THR A 38 17.75 -12.81 -9.22
N ASN A 39 19.07 -12.72 -9.03
CA ASN A 39 19.77 -11.45 -8.83
C ASN A 39 19.67 -10.48 -10.03
N ASN A 40 19.18 -10.90 -11.20
CA ASN A 40 19.08 -10.06 -12.39
C ASN A 40 17.72 -10.12 -13.11
N ARG A 41 16.65 -10.70 -12.54
CA ARG A 41 15.35 -10.68 -13.22
C ARG A 41 14.72 -9.29 -13.10
N PRO A 42 14.46 -8.58 -14.23
CA PRO A 42 13.78 -7.30 -14.19
C PRO A 42 12.40 -7.49 -13.54
N MET A 43 12.00 -6.50 -12.73
CA MET A 43 10.74 -6.55 -12.00
C MET A 43 9.56 -6.85 -12.95
N PRO A 44 8.71 -7.85 -12.64
CA PRO A 44 7.57 -8.19 -13.47
C PRO A 44 6.69 -6.97 -13.75
N ASP A 45 6.21 -6.84 -14.99
CA ASP A 45 5.47 -5.64 -15.41
C ASP A 45 4.19 -5.40 -14.61
N TYR A 46 3.55 -6.45 -14.10
CA TYR A 46 2.34 -6.35 -13.28
C TYR A 46 2.58 -5.78 -11.87
N LEU A 47 3.84 -5.76 -11.40
CA LEU A 47 4.23 -5.11 -10.13
C LEU A 47 4.65 -3.65 -10.36
N LYS A 48 4.78 -3.20 -11.61
CA LYS A 48 5.18 -1.83 -11.89
C LYS A 48 4.03 -0.89 -11.58
N MET A 49 4.33 0.10 -10.73
CA MET A 49 3.47 1.25 -10.52
C MET A 49 3.09 1.89 -11.87
N SER A 50 1.80 2.19 -12.03
CA SER A 50 1.27 2.80 -13.25
C SER A 50 1.85 4.20 -13.48
N ASN A 51 1.88 4.69 -14.72
CA ASN A 51 2.44 6.02 -15.01
C ASN A 51 1.69 7.15 -14.30
N THR A 52 0.38 7.00 -14.11
CA THR A 52 -0.45 7.97 -13.37
C THR A 52 -0.05 8.02 -11.90
N GLU A 53 0.20 6.86 -11.27
CA GLU A 53 0.67 6.81 -9.89
C GLU A 53 2.10 7.34 -9.73
N LYS A 54 3.00 7.04 -10.67
CA LYS A 54 4.36 7.61 -10.67
C LYS A 54 4.31 9.13 -10.65
N LEU A 55 3.46 9.73 -11.49
CA LEU A 55 3.31 11.18 -11.54
C LEU A 55 2.73 11.73 -10.24
N LYS A 56 1.69 11.09 -9.66
CA LYS A 56 1.13 11.50 -8.36
C LYS A 56 2.18 11.47 -7.25
N LEU A 57 2.94 10.38 -7.17
CA LEU A 57 4.00 10.22 -6.18
C LEU A 57 5.10 11.27 -6.36
N LEU A 58 5.56 11.48 -7.60
CA LEU A 58 6.58 12.47 -7.90
C LEU A 58 6.12 13.89 -7.54
N THR A 59 4.89 14.27 -7.89
CA THR A 59 4.31 15.57 -7.55
C THR A 59 4.25 15.76 -6.04
N LEU A 60 3.69 14.78 -5.31
CA LEU A 60 3.58 14.83 -3.84
C LEU A 60 4.95 15.05 -3.17
N LEU A 61 5.96 14.28 -3.60
CA LEU A 61 7.31 14.41 -3.06
C LEU A 61 7.96 15.73 -3.45
N THR A 62 7.68 16.25 -4.65
CA THR A 62 8.18 17.56 -5.11
C THR A 62 7.58 18.69 -4.28
N ASP A 63 6.28 18.66 -3.99
CA ASP A 63 5.60 19.63 -3.13
C ASP A 63 6.17 19.65 -1.70
N TRP A 64 6.73 18.54 -1.25
CA TRP A 64 7.40 18.44 0.04
C TRP A 64 8.87 18.91 0.01
N ASN A 65 9.38 19.34 -1.15
CA ASN A 65 10.81 19.56 -1.43
C ASN A 65 11.65 18.30 -1.18
N MET A 66 11.10 17.13 -1.51
CA MET A 66 11.68 15.80 -1.31
C MET A 66 11.61 14.94 -2.57
N GLY A 67 11.53 15.55 -3.76
CA GLY A 67 11.50 14.81 -5.04
C GLY A 67 12.67 13.84 -5.22
N PHE A 68 13.81 14.09 -4.57
CA PHE A 68 14.96 13.18 -4.56
C PHE A 68 14.69 11.82 -3.88
N LEU A 69 13.60 11.68 -3.12
CA LEU A 69 13.15 10.40 -2.54
C LEU A 69 12.33 9.55 -3.53
N PHE A 70 11.97 10.08 -4.71
CA PHE A 70 11.12 9.38 -5.67
C PHE A 70 11.67 8.00 -6.02
N LYS A 71 12.97 7.91 -6.34
CA LYS A 71 13.59 6.63 -6.69
C LYS A 71 13.49 5.62 -5.54
N THR A 72 13.70 6.05 -4.30
CA THR A 72 13.60 5.17 -3.13
C THR A 72 12.19 4.66 -2.91
N CYS A 73 11.18 5.53 -3.00
CA CYS A 73 9.79 5.10 -2.90
C CYS A 73 9.40 4.18 -4.07
N TYR A 74 9.83 4.51 -5.29
CA TYR A 74 9.55 3.73 -6.49
C TYR A 74 10.16 2.33 -6.44
N ASP A 75 11.43 2.22 -6.08
CA ASP A 75 12.15 0.95 -5.96
C ASP A 75 11.57 0.08 -4.84
N ALA A 76 11.04 0.70 -3.78
CA ALA A 76 10.39 0.02 -2.67
C ALA A 76 8.89 -0.27 -2.89
N LEU A 77 8.35 0.02 -4.07
CA LEU A 77 6.93 -0.16 -4.42
C LEU A 77 5.98 0.58 -3.47
N VAL A 78 6.39 1.76 -3.03
CA VAL A 78 5.59 2.64 -2.17
C VAL A 78 4.79 3.59 -3.06
N ASP A 79 3.54 3.22 -3.35
CA ASP A 79 2.55 4.08 -4.01
C ASP A 79 1.88 5.07 -3.03
N ILE A 80 0.89 5.83 -3.52
CA ILE A 80 0.14 6.78 -2.71
C ILE A 80 -0.66 6.07 -1.61
N GLU A 81 -1.25 4.92 -1.90
CA GLU A 81 -2.04 4.15 -0.95
C GLU A 81 -1.16 3.59 0.18
N ALA A 82 -0.01 3.01 -0.16
CA ALA A 82 1.01 2.57 0.76
C ALA A 82 1.49 3.72 1.65
N LEU A 83 1.68 4.93 1.12
CA LEU A 83 2.02 6.11 1.93
C LEU A 83 0.91 6.47 2.94
N ARG A 84 -0.37 6.25 2.64
CA ARG A 84 -1.46 6.48 3.61
C ARG A 84 -1.38 5.51 4.78
N HIS A 85 -0.96 4.27 4.54
CA HIS A 85 -0.91 3.22 5.56
C HIS A 85 0.45 3.03 6.24
N ILE A 86 1.53 3.56 5.66
CA ILE A 86 2.89 3.37 6.20
C ILE A 86 3.02 3.91 7.63
N SER A 87 3.59 3.09 8.52
CA SER A 87 3.90 3.45 9.90
C SER A 87 5.24 4.18 10.00
N SER A 88 5.49 4.89 11.10
CA SER A 88 6.79 5.56 11.32
C SER A 88 7.97 4.57 11.30
N SER A 89 7.78 3.35 11.83
CA SER A 89 8.81 2.29 11.79
C SER A 89 9.15 1.83 10.37
N GLN A 90 8.16 1.74 9.49
CA GLN A 90 8.38 1.38 8.09
C GLN A 90 9.02 2.53 7.31
N CYS A 91 8.70 3.79 7.65
CA CYS A 91 9.41 4.95 7.12
C CYS A 91 10.91 4.90 7.49
N ASP A 92 11.22 4.49 8.71
CA ASP A 92 12.61 4.37 9.17
C ASP A 92 13.37 3.30 8.38
N THR A 93 12.72 2.18 8.05
CA THR A 93 13.28 1.14 7.18
C THR A 93 13.46 1.65 5.75
N LEU A 94 12.42 2.27 5.17
CA LEU A 94 12.41 2.82 3.82
C LEU A 94 13.53 3.85 3.60
N LEU A 95 13.79 4.67 4.62
CA LEU A 95 14.73 5.78 4.58
C LEU A 95 16.02 5.49 5.35
N SER A 96 16.35 4.22 5.57
CA SER A 96 17.53 3.78 6.33
C SER A 96 18.85 4.32 5.76
N ASN A 97 18.92 4.53 4.44
CA ASN A 97 20.08 5.09 3.75
C ASN A 97 20.15 6.62 3.76
N TYR A 98 19.20 7.30 4.41
CA TYR A 98 19.13 8.76 4.46
C TYR A 98 19.49 9.30 5.86
N PRO A 99 20.11 10.50 5.93
CA PRO A 99 20.40 11.15 7.20
C PRO A 99 19.15 11.34 8.05
N LEU A 100 19.31 11.30 9.37
CA LEU A 100 18.21 11.45 10.33
C LEU A 100 17.32 12.68 10.06
N GLY A 101 17.93 13.81 9.69
CA GLY A 101 17.17 15.03 9.37
C GLY A 101 16.19 14.86 8.20
N ILE A 102 16.52 14.04 7.20
CA ILE A 102 15.61 13.73 6.08
C ILE A 102 14.45 12.87 6.58
N ARG A 103 14.74 11.85 7.39
CA ARG A 103 13.74 10.96 8.00
C ARG A 103 12.73 11.74 8.84
N ILE A 104 13.22 12.63 9.71
CA ILE A 104 12.37 13.51 10.53
C ILE A 104 11.46 14.36 9.66
N LYS A 105 12.02 15.06 8.66
CA LYS A 105 11.25 15.92 7.77
C LYS A 105 10.19 15.13 7.00
N PHE A 106 10.54 13.95 6.48
CA PHE A 106 9.62 13.10 5.74
C PHE A 106 8.44 12.67 6.62
N ILE A 107 8.72 12.15 7.82
CA ILE A 107 7.67 11.73 8.77
C ILE A 107 6.77 12.91 9.15
N ALA A 108 7.33 14.09 9.38
CA ALA A 108 6.55 15.29 9.69
C ALA A 108 5.62 15.70 8.54
N LYS A 109 6.12 15.70 7.30
CA LYS A 109 5.32 15.99 6.10
C LYS A 109 4.22 14.95 5.88
N LEU A 110 4.57 13.68 6.02
CA LEU A 110 3.63 12.57 5.89
C LEU A 110 2.49 12.65 6.91
N ARG A 111 2.80 12.92 8.19
CA ARG A 111 1.78 13.10 9.24
C ARG A 111 0.84 14.26 8.94
N ARG A 112 1.39 15.39 8.51
CA ARG A 112 0.60 16.57 8.11
C ARG A 112 -0.31 16.23 6.93
N TRP A 113 0.20 15.56 5.91
CA TRP A 113 -0.56 15.16 4.74
C TRP A 113 -1.74 14.23 5.09
N LYS A 114 -1.50 13.20 5.92
CA LYS A 114 -2.58 12.31 6.40
C LYS A 114 -3.67 13.05 7.17
N TYR A 115 -3.30 14.10 7.91
CA TYR A 115 -4.26 14.89 8.69
C TYR A 115 -5.11 15.80 7.79
N VAL A 116 -4.52 16.45 6.78
CA VAL A 116 -5.25 17.30 5.83
C VAL A 116 -6.33 16.51 5.09
N ASP A 117 -6.01 15.29 4.66
CA ASP A 117 -6.99 14.38 4.03
C ASP A 117 -8.14 13.98 4.98
N SER A 118 -7.95 14.12 6.30
CA SER A 118 -8.96 13.76 7.31
C SER A 118 -9.83 14.95 7.72
N THR A 119 -9.31 16.18 7.64
CA THR A 119 -9.99 17.41 8.11
C THR A 119 -10.95 18.04 7.11
N ASP A 120 -11.01 17.56 5.87
CA ASP A 120 -11.95 18.09 4.87
C ASP A 120 -13.42 17.70 5.15
N TYR A 121 -13.70 16.94 6.22
CA TYR A 121 -15.05 16.53 6.63
C TYR A 121 -15.63 17.29 7.83
N ASP A 122 -14.86 18.12 8.57
CA ASP A 122 -15.32 18.68 9.85
C ASP A 122 -15.24 20.22 9.98
N ILE A 123 -14.93 20.97 8.91
CA ILE A 123 -14.85 22.45 8.97
C ILE A 123 -16.13 23.11 8.43
N GLU A 124 -17.29 22.78 9.01
CA GLU A 124 -18.47 23.67 8.98
C GLU A 124 -19.06 23.99 10.35
N ASN A 125 -18.62 23.36 11.44
CA ASN A 125 -19.20 23.60 12.76
C ASN A 125 -18.12 23.64 13.84
N HIS A 126 -17.59 24.83 14.14
CA HIS A 126 -17.21 25.30 15.49
C HIS A 126 -16.32 26.56 15.42
N ASN A 127 -16.87 27.67 14.93
CA ASN A 127 -16.36 29.00 15.25
C ASN A 127 -17.15 29.57 16.45
N ILE A 128 -16.95 29.00 17.64
CA ILE A 128 -17.24 29.71 18.90
C ILE A 128 -15.97 30.46 19.27
N LEU A 129 -15.96 31.77 18.96
CA LEU A 129 -14.93 32.70 19.43
C LEU A 129 -14.91 32.72 20.97
N PRO A 130 -13.74 32.71 21.63
CA PRO A 130 -13.67 32.99 23.05
C PRO A 130 -14.07 34.45 23.29
N SER A 131 -15.17 34.64 24.02
CA SER A 131 -15.63 35.93 24.54
C SER A 131 -14.60 36.47 25.54
N PHE A 132 -13.88 37.52 25.18
CA PHE A 132 -13.15 38.32 26.15
C PHE A 132 -14.13 39.37 26.70
N SER A 133 -14.74 39.05 27.84
CA SER A 133 -15.46 40.05 28.64
C SER A 133 -14.45 41.09 29.12
N SER A 134 -14.52 42.29 28.55
CA SER A 134 -13.84 43.47 29.08
C SER A 134 -14.52 43.88 30.38
N THR A 135 -13.91 43.54 31.51
CA THR A 135 -14.18 44.22 32.78
C THR A 135 -13.07 45.25 32.97
N PHE A 136 -13.37 46.51 32.69
CA PHE A 136 -12.63 47.63 33.27
C PHE A 136 -13.59 48.41 34.15
N LEU A 137 -13.13 48.61 35.39
CA LEU A 137 -13.71 49.41 36.47
C LEU A 137 -13.81 50.90 36.07
#